data_AF-A0A7G9FUU4-F1
#
_entry.id   AF-A0A7G9FUU4-F1
#
_cell.length_a   1.000
_cell.length_b   1.000
_cell.length_c   1.000
_cell.angle_alpha   90.00
_cell.angle_beta   90.00
_cell.angle_gamma   90.00
#
_symmetry.space_group_name_H-M   'P 1'
#
loop_
_entity.id
_entity.type
_entity.pdbx_description
1 polymer ?
#
loop_
_entity_poly.entity_id
_entity_poly.type
_entity_poly.pdbx_seq_one_letter_code
_entity_poly.pdbx_strand_id
1 'polypeptide(L)'
;MAAEKKNPYVMTIGFRKNNPEHIQVAEFLNSLEREKAQYIVKAVLTYRTLEEKGEVPQTGGAVSYDYETIKSIVLQIMREQGADGKIPAVQPETASLSLEAEPKEQITEEDSLIGFDESAMQGIMASLSAFQNQN
;
A
#
# COMPACT_ATOMS: atom_id res chain seq x y z
N MET A 1 42.04 1.80 15.12
CA MET A 1 42.42 1.23 13.81
C MET A 1 41.18 0.54 13.24
N ALA A 2 40.62 1.08 12.15
CA ALA A 2 39.52 0.42 11.46
C ALA A 2 40.07 -0.84 10.78
N ALA A 3 39.47 -2.00 11.04
CA ALA A 3 39.85 -3.23 10.38
C ALA A 3 39.54 -3.10 8.88
N GLU A 4 40.58 -3.01 8.05
CA GLU A 4 40.45 -3.08 6.60
C GLU A 4 39.77 -4.40 6.24
N LYS A 5 38.57 -4.30 5.66
CA LYS A 5 37.87 -5.48 5.11
C LYS A 5 38.72 -6.03 3.98
N LYS A 6 39.05 -7.32 4.06
CA LYS A 6 39.90 -8.04 3.11
C LYS A 6 39.42 -7.98 1.65
N ASN A 7 38.17 -7.57 1.40
CA ASN A 7 37.66 -7.25 0.08
C ASN A 7 36.56 -6.15 0.20
N PRO A 8 36.72 -4.97 -0.44
CA PRO A 8 35.72 -3.90 -0.39
C PRO A 8 34.44 -4.22 -1.18
N TYR A 9 34.51 -5.15 -2.13
CA TYR A 9 33.37 -5.51 -3.01
C TYR A 9 32.51 -6.64 -2.44
N VAL A 10 32.90 -7.22 -1.30
CA VAL A 10 32.13 -8.26 -0.62
C VAL A 10 31.53 -7.65 0.65
N MET A 11 30.21 -7.53 0.66
CA MET A 11 29.45 -7.08 1.83
C MET A 11 28.33 -8.07 2.17
N THR A 12 28.03 -8.18 3.46
CA THR A 12 26.90 -8.95 3.98
C THR A 12 25.84 -7.98 4.46
N ILE A 13 24.61 -8.13 3.97
CA ILE A 13 23.44 -7.32 4.35
C ILE A 13 22.48 -8.22 5.13
N GLY A 14 22.10 -7.80 6.33
CA GLY A 14 21.15 -8.53 7.19
C GLY A 14 19.78 -7.88 7.17
N PHE A 15 18.74 -8.64 6.83
CA PHE A 15 17.35 -8.20 6.86
C PHE A 15 16.69 -8.50 8.22
N ARG A 16 15.83 -7.61 8.70
CA ARG A 16 15.13 -7.74 9.98
C ARG A 16 13.92 -8.64 9.82
N LYS A 17 13.92 -9.81 10.48
CA LYS A 17 12.83 -10.81 10.44
C LYS A 17 11.49 -10.36 11.04
N ASN A 18 11.43 -9.18 11.66
CA ASN A 18 10.24 -8.62 12.27
C ASN A 18 9.66 -7.43 11.48
N ASN A 19 10.30 -7.01 10.38
CA ASN A 19 9.74 -5.99 9.48
C ASN A 19 9.21 -6.68 8.22
N PRO A 20 7.91 -6.54 7.88
CA PRO A 20 7.31 -7.19 6.71
C PRO A 20 7.98 -6.79 5.38
N GLU A 21 8.43 -5.55 5.23
CA GLU A 21 9.14 -5.09 4.03
C GLU A 21 10.50 -5.79 3.89
N HIS A 22 11.22 -5.94 5.01
CA HIS A 22 12.50 -6.65 5.02
C HIS A 22 12.33 -8.14 4.69
N ILE A 23 11.23 -8.77 5.15
CA ILE A 23 10.91 -10.16 4.82
C ILE A 23 10.65 -10.28 3.31
N GLN A 24 9.77 -9.44 2.76
CA GLN A 24 9.43 -9.46 1.33
C GLN A 24 10.67 -9.25 0.45
N VAL A 25 11.51 -8.27 0.76
CA VAL A 25 12.74 -8.01 0.00
C VAL A 25 13.72 -9.17 0.12
N ALA A 26 13.85 -9.79 1.30
CA ALA A 26 14.72 -10.95 1.49
C ALA A 26 14.24 -12.15 0.68
N GLU A 27 12.94 -12.47 0.71
CA GLU A 27 12.34 -13.56 -0.08
C GLU A 27 12.52 -13.33 -1.58
N PHE A 28 12.25 -12.11 -2.04
CA PHE A 28 12.43 -11.73 -3.44
C PHE A 28 13.90 -11.85 -3.88
N LEU A 29 14.86 -11.30 -3.14
CA LEU A 29 16.28 -11.41 -3.51
C LEU A 29 16.79 -12.85 -3.47
N ASN A 30 16.23 -13.70 -2.60
CA ASN A 30 16.59 -15.11 -2.53
C ASN A 30 16.05 -15.91 -3.73
N SER A 31 14.96 -15.49 -4.37
CA SER A 31 14.44 -16.15 -5.57
C SER A 31 15.28 -15.87 -6.83
N LEU A 32 16.06 -14.78 -6.85
CA LEU A 32 16.89 -14.36 -7.99
C LEU A 32 18.22 -15.12 -8.13
N GLU A 33 18.48 -16.14 -7.30
CA GLU A 33 19.69 -16.99 -7.33
C GLU A 33 21.02 -16.22 -7.54
N ARG A 34 21.56 -16.26 -8.78
CA ARG A 34 22.84 -15.64 -9.18
C ARG A 34 22.68 -14.18 -9.62
N GLU A 35 21.47 -13.74 -9.94
CA GLU A 35 21.18 -12.40 -10.45
C GLU A 35 20.94 -11.36 -9.36
N LYS A 36 20.81 -11.79 -8.09
CA LYS A 36 20.58 -10.89 -6.94
C LYS A 36 21.55 -9.71 -6.87
N ALA A 37 22.83 -9.93 -7.20
CA ALA A 37 23.83 -8.87 -7.19
C ALA A 37 23.56 -7.83 -8.28
N GLN A 38 23.19 -8.28 -9.48
CA GLN A 38 22.85 -7.38 -10.60
C GLN A 38 21.56 -6.61 -10.31
N TYR A 39 20.57 -7.28 -9.71
CA TYR A 39 19.34 -6.62 -9.28
C TYR A 39 19.62 -5.51 -8.27
N ILE A 40 20.43 -5.79 -7.24
CA ILE A 40 20.81 -4.78 -6.23
C ILE A 40 21.53 -3.59 -6.90
N VAL A 41 22.46 -3.84 -7.82
CA VAL A 41 23.14 -2.76 -8.56
C VAL A 41 22.12 -1.89 -9.32
N LYS A 42 21.20 -2.52 -10.05
CA LYS A 42 20.18 -1.79 -10.82
C LYS A 42 19.27 -0.97 -9.90
N ALA A 43 18.80 -1.58 -8.81
CA ALA A 43 17.94 -0.92 -7.83
C ALA A 43 18.61 0.32 -7.23
N VAL A 44 19.89 0.21 -6.83
CA VAL A 44 20.64 1.34 -6.25
C VAL A 44 20.85 2.46 -7.27
N LEU A 45 21.23 2.13 -8.52
CA LEU A 45 21.40 3.14 -9.57
C LEU A 45 20.08 3.86 -9.90
N THR A 46 18.98 3.10 -9.99
CA THR A 46 17.65 3.67 -10.23
C THR A 46 17.23 4.55 -9.07
N TYR A 47 17.33 4.08 -7.82
CA TYR A 47 16.96 4.86 -6.63
C TYR A 47 17.72 6.18 -6.58
N ARG A 48 19.05 6.15 -6.78
CA ARG A 48 19.89 7.34 -6.80
C ARG A 48 19.47 8.34 -7.89
N THR A 49 19.16 7.83 -9.08
CA THR A 49 18.70 8.66 -10.21
C THR A 49 17.36 9.31 -9.92
N LEU A 50 16.43 8.61 -9.27
CA LEU A 50 15.15 9.21 -8.87
C LEU A 50 15.37 10.23 -7.73
N GLU A 51 16.32 10.01 -6.81
CA GLU A 51 16.60 10.96 -5.73
C GLU A 51 17.11 12.29 -6.30
N GLU A 52 18.03 12.22 -7.27
CA GLU A 52 18.58 13.39 -7.96
C GLU A 52 17.51 14.17 -8.75
N LYS A 53 16.47 13.48 -9.22
CA LYS A 53 15.32 14.09 -9.89
C LYS A 53 14.24 14.59 -8.93
N GLY A 54 14.36 14.32 -7.63
CA GLY A 54 13.33 14.64 -6.64
C GLY A 54 12.07 13.77 -6.75
N GLU A 55 12.15 12.62 -7.42
CA GLU A 55 11.02 11.73 -7.73
C GLU A 55 10.89 10.56 -6.74
N VAL A 56 11.84 10.39 -5.80
CA VAL A 56 11.75 9.32 -4.79
C VAL A 56 10.79 9.69 -3.67
N PRO A 57 9.80 8.84 -3.35
CA PRO A 57 9.06 8.94 -2.09
C PRO A 57 10.05 8.78 -0.94
N GLN A 58 10.25 9.82 -0.13
CA GLN A 58 11.14 9.80 1.04
C GLN A 58 10.84 8.59 1.92
N THR A 59 11.62 7.51 1.75
CA THR A 59 11.45 6.25 2.45
C THR A 59 12.57 6.16 3.48
N GLY A 60 12.31 6.70 4.67
CA GLY A 60 13.26 6.65 5.76
C GLY A 60 13.15 7.80 6.75
N GLY A 61 12.00 7.95 7.42
CA GLY A 61 11.87 8.77 8.62
C GLY A 61 11.79 10.28 8.40
N ALA A 62 10.59 10.81 8.65
CA ALA A 62 10.18 12.20 8.55
C ALA A 62 10.17 12.76 7.13
N VAL A 63 9.00 12.66 6.48
CA VAL A 63 8.60 13.62 5.46
C VAL A 63 8.74 15.01 6.11
N SER A 64 9.78 15.75 5.74
CA SER A 64 9.96 17.11 6.24
C SER A 64 8.95 17.99 5.53
N TYR A 65 7.77 18.14 6.11
CA TYR A 65 6.82 19.14 5.66
C TYR A 65 7.41 20.52 5.97
N ASP A 66 7.55 21.34 4.94
CA ASP A 66 7.85 22.75 5.15
C ASP A 66 6.58 23.44 5.65
N TYR A 67 6.41 23.42 6.97
CA TYR A 67 5.26 24.03 7.65
C TYR A 67 5.18 25.54 7.41
N GLU A 68 6.29 26.24 7.16
CA GLU A 68 6.26 27.67 6.84
C GLU A 68 5.68 27.90 5.45
N THR A 69 6.07 27.08 4.47
CA THR A 69 5.46 27.11 3.13
C THR A 69 3.99 26.69 3.17
N ILE A 70 3.65 25.62 3.89
CA ILE A 70 2.24 25.20 4.04
C ILE A 70 1.42 26.32 4.72
N LYS A 71 1.97 26.96 5.76
CA LYS A 71 1.30 28.05 6.47
C LYS A 71 1.13 29.30 5.61
N SER A 72 2.11 29.65 4.78
CA SER A 72 1.99 30.78 3.85
C SER A 72 0.91 30.52 2.80
N ILE A 73 0.86 29.31 2.23
CA ILE A 73 -0.19 28.88 1.30
C ILE A 73 -1.56 28.93 1.96
N VAL A 74 -1.72 28.38 3.17
CA VAL A 74 -3.01 28.39 3.89
C VAL A 74 -3.46 29.83 4.21
N LEU A 75 -2.55 30.67 4.71
CA LEU A 75 -2.88 32.08 5.00
C LEU A 75 -3.21 32.88 3.73
N GLN A 76 -2.56 32.57 2.62
CA GLN A 76 -2.87 33.15 1.32
C GLN A 76 -4.27 32.72 0.85
N ILE A 77 -4.58 31.42 0.90
CA ILE A 77 -5.92 30.90 0.57
C ILE A 77 -6.99 31.54 1.46
N MET A 78 -6.75 31.67 2.76
CA MET A 78 -7.69 32.30 3.69
C MET A 78 -7.87 33.80 3.42
N ARG A 79 -6.83 34.50 2.98
CA ARG A 79 -6.92 35.91 2.58
C ARG A 79 -7.69 36.07 1.27
N GLU A 80 -7.42 35.20 0.29
CA GLU A 80 -8.08 35.20 -1.01
C GLU A 80 -9.57 34.83 -0.89
N GLN A 81 -9.90 33.83 -0.06
CA GLN A 81 -11.30 33.46 0.23
C GLN A 81 -11.98 34.36 1.27
N GLY A 82 -11.22 35.16 2.01
CA GLY A 82 -11.72 36.12 3.00
C GLY A 82 -12.24 37.43 2.41
N ALA A 83 -12.10 37.63 1.09
CA ALA A 83 -12.67 38.78 0.39
C ALA A 83 -14.03 38.49 -0.26
N ASP A 84 -14.37 37.22 -0.50
CA ASP A 84 -15.69 36.80 -0.98
C ASP A 84 -16.05 35.46 -0.32
N GLY A 85 -16.88 35.54 0.73
CA GLY A 85 -17.33 34.41 1.54
C GLY A 85 -18.16 33.39 0.75
N LYS A 86 -17.52 32.59 -0.08
CA LYS A 86 -18.10 31.41 -0.72
C LYS A 86 -16.99 30.43 -1.04
N ILE A 87 -16.73 29.52 -0.10
CA ILE A 87 -16.07 28.26 -0.41
C ILE A 87 -17.00 27.56 -1.40
N PRO A 88 -16.64 27.36 -2.69
CA PRO A 88 -17.31 26.33 -3.47
C PRO A 88 -16.80 25.03 -2.85
N ALA A 89 -17.67 24.32 -2.16
CA ALA A 89 -17.47 22.90 -1.98
C ALA A 89 -17.36 22.31 -3.40
N VAL A 90 -16.12 22.12 -3.87
CA VAL A 90 -15.84 21.29 -5.04
C VAL A 90 -16.17 19.88 -4.59
N GLN A 91 -17.46 19.57 -4.71
CA GLN A 91 -17.89 18.21 -4.98
C GLN A 91 -17.10 17.76 -6.22
N PRO A 92 -16.48 16.57 -6.19
CA PRO A 92 -16.01 15.99 -7.43
C PRO A 92 -17.25 15.75 -8.29
N GLU A 93 -17.41 16.56 -9.33
CA GLU A 93 -18.35 16.29 -10.43
C GLU A 93 -17.83 15.04 -11.18
N THR A 94 -18.13 13.86 -10.64
CA THR A 94 -18.33 12.71 -11.53
C THR A 94 -19.61 12.96 -12.28
N ALA A 95 -19.42 13.36 -13.53
CA ALA A 95 -20.31 13.18 -14.67
C ALA A 95 -21.71 12.63 -14.35
N SER A 96 -22.70 13.45 -14.69
CA SER A 96 -24.06 13.03 -14.96
C SER A 96 -24.11 11.70 -15.72
N LEU A 97 -24.57 10.65 -15.05
CA LEU A 97 -25.40 9.64 -15.69
C LEU A 97 -26.72 9.62 -14.92
N SER A 98 -27.73 10.18 -15.59
CA SER A 98 -29.13 9.91 -15.31
C SER A 98 -29.31 8.39 -15.17
N LEU A 99 -29.99 7.95 -14.11
CA LEU A 99 -31.18 7.10 -14.22
C LEU A 99 -31.88 7.04 -12.86
N GLU A 100 -33.21 7.09 -12.96
CA GLU A 100 -34.21 7.27 -11.93
C GLU A 100 -34.27 6.19 -10.84
N ALA A 101 -34.92 6.59 -9.74
CA ALA A 101 -35.74 5.81 -8.82
C ALA A 101 -35.05 5.04 -7.68
N GLU A 102 -34.91 5.74 -6.56
CA GLU A 102 -35.25 5.21 -5.22
C GLU A 102 -36.65 4.54 -5.26
N PRO A 103 -36.91 3.47 -4.48
CA PRO A 103 -37.09 3.71 -3.06
C PRO A 103 -36.61 2.62 -2.08
N LYS A 104 -36.20 3.12 -0.91
CA LYS A 104 -36.61 2.69 0.43
C LYS A 104 -35.83 1.59 1.15
N GLU A 105 -35.13 2.09 2.18
CA GLU A 105 -35.31 1.79 3.60
C GLU A 105 -34.75 0.48 4.20
N GLN A 106 -34.11 0.70 5.35
CA GLN A 106 -34.01 -0.15 6.54
C GLN A 106 -32.87 -1.18 6.62
N ILE A 107 -31.82 -0.72 7.33
CA ILE A 107 -31.09 -1.40 8.42
C ILE A 107 -31.54 -2.83 8.70
N THR A 108 -30.68 -3.82 8.44
CA THR A 108 -30.53 -5.01 9.28
C THR A 108 -29.12 -5.58 9.14
N GLU A 109 -28.49 -5.79 10.29
CA GLU A 109 -27.35 -6.67 10.50
C GLU A 109 -27.81 -8.11 10.18
N GLU A 110 -27.79 -8.51 8.91
CA GLU A 110 -28.16 -9.87 8.51
C GLU A 110 -27.10 -10.43 7.55
N ASP A 111 -26.45 -11.46 8.08
CA ASP A 111 -26.27 -12.72 7.37
C ASP A 111 -25.07 -12.83 6.41
N SER A 112 -23.95 -13.28 6.99
CA SER A 112 -22.76 -13.80 6.29
C SER A 112 -23.04 -15.11 5.49
N LEU A 113 -24.28 -15.37 5.11
CA LEU A 113 -24.72 -16.55 4.34
C LEU A 113 -25.31 -16.19 2.96
N ILE A 114 -25.27 -14.92 2.55
CA ILE A 114 -25.53 -14.53 1.16
C ILE A 114 -24.35 -15.00 0.29
N GLY A 115 -24.33 -16.28 -0.05
CA GLY A 115 -23.30 -16.85 -0.93
C GLY A 115 -23.11 -18.36 -0.86
N PHE A 116 -23.69 -19.05 0.13
CA PHE A 116 -23.70 -20.51 0.14
C PHE A 116 -24.96 -21.01 -0.54
N ASP A 117 -24.81 -21.51 -1.77
CA ASP A 117 -25.87 -22.26 -2.44
C ASP A 117 -26.09 -23.61 -1.74
N GLU A 118 -27.27 -24.20 -1.93
CA GLU A 118 -27.65 -25.49 -1.33
C GLU A 118 -26.68 -26.63 -1.76
N SER A 119 -26.11 -26.48 -2.96
CA SER A 119 -25.07 -27.35 -3.51
C SER A 119 -23.77 -27.31 -2.68
N ALA A 120 -23.29 -26.12 -2.30
CA ALA A 120 -22.10 -25.99 -1.45
C ALA A 120 -22.33 -26.58 -0.05
N MET A 121 -23.52 -26.40 0.54
CA MET A 121 -23.85 -27.04 1.83
C MET A 121 -23.85 -28.57 1.73
N GLN A 122 -24.38 -29.13 0.65
CA GLN A 122 -24.37 -30.59 0.41
C GLN A 122 -22.95 -31.12 0.20
N GLY A 123 -22.07 -30.37 -0.46
CA GLY A 123 -20.65 -30.74 -0.61
C GLY A 123 -19.90 -30.81 0.72
N ILE A 124 -20.20 -29.89 1.66
CA ILE A 124 -19.61 -29.90 3.00
C ILE A 124 -20.11 -31.09 3.81
N MET A 125 -21.43 -31.36 3.81
CA MET A 125 -22.01 -32.49 4.55
C MET A 125 -21.54 -33.84 4.01
N ALA A 126 -21.41 -33.99 2.68
CA ALA A 126 -20.86 -35.19 2.06
C ALA A 126 -19.41 -35.43 2.48
N SER A 127 -18.59 -34.37 2.50
CA SER A 127 -17.20 -34.44 2.93
C SER A 127 -17.09 -34.86 4.40
N LEU A 128 -17.87 -34.24 5.30
CA LEU A 128 -17.92 -34.60 6.72
C LEU A 128 -18.34 -36.06 6.95
N SER A 129 -19.36 -36.52 6.22
CA SER A 129 -19.87 -37.90 6.32
C SER A 129 -18.85 -38.93 5.82
N ALA A 130 -18.08 -38.59 4.78
CA ALA A 130 -17.04 -39.46 4.24
C ALA A 130 -15.91 -39.72 5.26
N PHE A 131 -15.56 -38.73 6.08
CA PHE A 131 -14.56 -38.89 7.14
C PHE A 131 -15.06 -39.72 8.32
N GLN A 132 -16.36 -39.67 8.64
CA GLN A 132 -16.94 -40.45 9.73
C GLN A 132 -17.08 -41.94 9.41
N ASN A 133 -17.19 -42.31 8.13
CA ASN A 133 -17.33 -43.71 7.70
C ASN A 133 -15.99 -44.43 7.46
N GLN A 134 -14.84 -43.81 7.78
CA GLN A 134 -13.50 -44.42 7.66
C GLN A 134 -12.86 -44.80 9.02
N ASN A 135 -13.64 -44.83 10.10
CA ASN A 135 -13.23 -45.32 11.41
C ASN A 135 -14.33 -46.19 12.03
#